data_AF-C7YP69-F1
#
_entry.id   AF-C7YP69-F1
#
_cell.length_a   1.000
_cell.length_b   1.000
_cell.length_c   1.000
_cell.angle_alpha   90.00
_cell.angle_beta   90.00
_cell.angle_gamma   90.00
#
_symmetry.space_group_name_H-M   'P 1'
#
loop_
_entity.id
_entity.type
_entity.pdbx_description
1 polymer ?
#
loop_
_entity_poly.entity_id
_entity_poly.type
_entity_poly.pdbx_seq_one_letter_code
_entity_poly.pdbx_strand_id
1 'polypeptide(L)'
;MSFSQVPDEIIQHLLYYISPEDTLSSFQLVSRRLRRLANEPLLWRYHCQSNFKFWHPEHRFHRRLRDRAPATPWKKLFIIRKCRNAQIDRLLDEILATKVGRLRRFEEVCRLGYDAKDFLLEQCDADDSIDDHLARRYYSGALLDSVHRSIAVEEWHKIQMASVDPGAHPSGFDLERVLGAFDLFVLHDQPGDIDDMYQIGRMLDTKAAEFRNSRPDIDVLTTRQKALALNRWLRINNLTGLEHPERYRNLRNCLIGQALRHEDHDSIPIISSAIFCCIARRVGLHAECCAFPTHVHAIVFAEQGKTLEGAPISQPNVPLERMYLDPYGSSEEVPMAELQAMIARLGWQTSTDVFLAPVSPIAIATRTARNIRATAARVMEARDQADPGLTQLITGNDSTNIDAALYSALWASLLLTPADAFEWDEALEPFLNRFAKSWCEDAWLVEKYIFPRYDRFGPFRERFMRNNPRRWDNPREVLGLIDELDELAPPVLRRNGERKQPVLYKIGQVFKHRRYGWIGAVNGWTDQGTRRLPMPHTVAIDETLDDNSDTELPNLVRPRNRTFYTCVRTSGPERHVVAEDNIVLIRDPSEVPKSLFPQAGKFFKRFDAETCSFVSNITEQYPDD
;
A
#
# COMPACT_ATOMS: atom_id res chain seq x y z
N MET A 1 21.54 -19.89 -49.29
CA MET A 1 22.30 -18.65 -48.99
C MET A 1 23.04 -18.84 -47.69
N SER A 2 24.30 -18.41 -47.61
CA SER A 2 25.04 -18.43 -46.34
C SER A 2 24.67 -17.18 -45.53
N PHE A 3 24.55 -17.30 -44.20
CA PHE A 3 24.28 -16.16 -43.30
C PHE A 3 25.33 -15.05 -43.46
N SER A 4 26.54 -15.38 -43.92
CA SER A 4 27.59 -14.42 -44.24
C SER A 4 27.27 -13.47 -45.41
N GLN A 5 26.28 -13.80 -46.24
CA GLN A 5 25.90 -13.02 -47.43
C GLN A 5 24.74 -12.05 -47.19
N VAL A 6 24.08 -12.12 -46.03
CA VAL A 6 22.97 -11.23 -45.66
C VAL A 6 23.54 -9.87 -45.26
N PRO A 7 22.97 -8.72 -45.69
CA PRO A 7 23.41 -7.39 -45.27
C PRO A 7 23.30 -7.15 -43.75
N ASP A 8 24.17 -6.29 -43.19
CA ASP A 8 24.21 -6.00 -41.76
C ASP A 8 22.88 -5.40 -41.26
N GLU A 9 22.23 -4.58 -42.07
CA GLU A 9 20.96 -3.91 -41.78
C GLU A 9 19.82 -4.91 -41.62
N ILE A 10 19.78 -5.95 -42.45
CA ILE A 10 18.77 -7.02 -42.37
C ILE A 10 19.00 -7.85 -41.11
N ILE A 11 20.25 -8.20 -40.81
CA ILE A 11 20.60 -8.93 -39.59
C ILE A 11 20.23 -8.10 -38.35
N GLN A 12 20.54 -6.80 -38.34
CA GLN A 12 20.17 -5.89 -37.26
C GLN A 12 18.66 -5.80 -37.08
N HIS A 13 17.89 -5.73 -38.16
CA HIS A 13 16.44 -5.72 -38.09
C HIS A 13 15.89 -7.03 -37.49
N LEU A 14 16.44 -8.18 -37.88
CA LEU A 14 16.04 -9.48 -37.34
C LEU A 14 16.32 -9.60 -35.83
N LEU A 15 17.38 -8.95 -35.32
CA LEU A 15 17.70 -8.97 -33.89
C LEU A 15 16.62 -8.34 -33.00
N TYR A 16 15.75 -7.48 -33.53
CA TYR A 16 14.60 -6.95 -32.78
C TYR A 16 13.51 -8.00 -32.52
N TYR A 17 13.50 -9.09 -33.30
CA TYR A 17 12.52 -10.19 -33.19
C TYR A 17 13.07 -11.43 -32.48
N ILE A 18 14.35 -11.39 -32.07
CA ILE A 18 15.00 -12.48 -31.34
C ILE A 18 15.02 -12.09 -29.86
N SER A 19 14.88 -13.10 -28.98
CA SER A 19 15.02 -12.89 -27.55
C SER A 19 16.39 -12.25 -27.22
N PRO A 20 16.44 -11.25 -26.33
CA PRO A 20 17.70 -10.70 -25.84
C PRO A 20 18.60 -11.75 -25.20
N GLU A 21 18.02 -12.77 -24.56
CA GLU A 21 18.71 -13.89 -23.93
C GLU A 21 19.42 -14.75 -24.97
N ASP A 22 18.76 -15.13 -26.06
CA ASP A 22 19.38 -15.86 -27.18
C ASP A 22 20.50 -15.04 -27.83
N THR A 23 20.28 -13.72 -27.90
CA THR A 23 21.30 -12.79 -28.39
C THR A 23 22.54 -12.80 -27.49
N LEU A 24 22.36 -12.88 -26.18
CA LEU A 24 23.43 -12.92 -25.18
C LEU A 24 24.14 -14.28 -25.13
N SER A 25 23.38 -15.36 -25.08
CA SER A 25 23.88 -16.72 -24.83
C SER A 25 24.44 -17.38 -26.07
N SER A 26 23.97 -17.00 -27.26
CA SER A 26 24.22 -17.73 -28.50
C SER A 26 24.69 -16.82 -29.63
N PHE A 27 23.84 -15.91 -30.10
CA PHE A 27 24.07 -15.20 -31.37
C PHE A 27 25.39 -14.41 -31.42
N GLN A 28 25.68 -13.64 -30.37
CA GLN A 28 26.88 -12.81 -30.33
C GLN A 28 28.20 -13.61 -30.24
N LEU A 29 28.12 -14.90 -29.91
CA LEU A 29 29.29 -15.77 -29.73
C LEU A 29 29.74 -16.44 -31.02
N VAL A 30 28.88 -16.45 -32.05
CA VAL A 30 29.11 -17.18 -33.31
C VAL A 30 30.25 -16.58 -34.15
N SER A 31 30.35 -15.25 -34.25
CA SER A 31 31.44 -14.59 -34.98
C SER A 31 31.68 -13.15 -34.54
N ARG A 32 32.84 -12.58 -34.89
CA ARG A 32 33.16 -11.17 -34.61
C ARG A 32 32.17 -10.19 -35.25
N ARG A 33 31.70 -10.49 -36.47
CA ARG A 33 30.71 -9.67 -37.17
C ARG A 33 29.39 -9.64 -36.41
N LEU A 34 28.87 -10.81 -36.03
CA LEU A 34 27.61 -10.92 -35.30
C LEU A 34 27.72 -10.35 -33.89
N ARG A 35 28.88 -10.50 -33.24
CA ARG A 35 29.18 -9.83 -31.98
C ARG A 35 29.05 -8.32 -32.10
N ARG A 36 29.59 -7.70 -33.16
CA ARG A 36 29.46 -6.25 -33.37
C ARG A 36 27.98 -5.85 -33.50
N LEU A 37 27.23 -6.51 -34.37
CA LEU A 37 25.81 -6.18 -34.62
C LEU A 37 24.93 -6.40 -33.39
N ALA A 38 25.17 -7.46 -32.62
CA ALA A 38 24.46 -7.76 -31.38
C ALA A 38 24.80 -6.82 -30.21
N ASN A 39 25.80 -5.94 -30.35
CA ASN A 39 26.19 -4.98 -29.31
C ASN A 39 25.83 -3.53 -29.68
N GLU A 40 24.99 -3.33 -30.69
CA GLU A 40 24.52 -2.00 -31.09
C GLU A 40 23.70 -1.32 -29.98
N PRO A 41 24.00 -0.06 -29.60
CA PRO A 41 23.31 0.63 -28.51
C PRO A 41 21.80 0.77 -28.70
N LEU A 42 21.33 0.98 -29.93
CA LEU A 42 19.91 1.15 -30.23
C LEU A 42 19.09 -0.13 -30.02
N LEU A 43 19.68 -1.30 -30.29
CA LEU A 43 19.06 -2.59 -30.04
C LEU A 43 18.82 -2.79 -28.54
N TRP A 44 19.86 -2.56 -27.73
CA TRP A 44 19.75 -2.71 -26.27
C TRP A 44 18.88 -1.65 -25.61
N ARG A 45 18.85 -0.42 -26.16
CA ARG A 45 17.90 0.59 -25.72
C ARG A 45 16.46 0.12 -25.94
N TYR A 46 16.16 -0.44 -27.12
CA TYR A 46 14.85 -1.02 -27.41
C TYR A 46 14.51 -2.14 -26.44
N HIS A 47 15.40 -3.12 -26.23
CA HIS A 47 15.14 -4.21 -25.30
C HIS A 47 14.89 -3.74 -23.88
N CYS A 48 15.62 -2.72 -23.40
CA CYS A 48 15.33 -2.12 -22.09
C CYS A 48 13.93 -1.47 -22.04
N GLN A 49 13.46 -0.85 -23.12
CA GLN A 49 12.13 -0.23 -23.17
C GLN A 49 11.00 -1.24 -23.34
N SER A 50 11.24 -2.35 -24.05
CA SER A 50 10.19 -3.31 -24.39
C SER A 50 10.03 -4.43 -23.37
N ASN A 51 11.07 -4.77 -22.60
CA ASN A 51 11.05 -5.90 -21.66
C ASN A 51 10.80 -5.50 -20.20
N PHE A 52 10.93 -4.21 -19.87
CA PHE A 52 10.81 -3.73 -18.50
C PHE A 52 9.95 -2.47 -18.47
N LYS A 53 8.85 -2.52 -17.72
CA LYS A 53 8.00 -1.36 -17.47
C LYS A 53 8.56 -0.54 -16.32
N PHE A 54 9.06 -1.20 -15.27
CA PHE A 54 9.48 -0.55 -14.04
C PHE A 54 11.01 -0.48 -13.90
N TRP A 55 11.50 0.69 -13.47
CA TRP A 55 12.92 0.99 -13.32
C TRP A 55 13.20 1.75 -12.02
N HIS A 56 14.11 1.21 -11.21
CA HIS A 56 14.54 1.88 -9.99
C HIS A 56 15.19 3.25 -10.30
N PRO A 57 14.89 4.32 -9.52
CA PRO A 57 15.41 5.67 -9.76
C PRO A 57 16.93 5.78 -9.89
N GLU A 58 17.68 4.87 -9.26
CA GLU A 58 19.14 4.80 -9.35
C GLU A 58 19.64 4.66 -10.80
N HIS A 59 18.86 4.03 -11.67
CA HIS A 59 19.21 3.85 -13.08
C HIS A 59 19.10 5.14 -13.87
N ARG A 60 18.33 6.13 -13.38
CA ARG A 60 18.00 7.37 -14.09
C ARG A 60 17.44 7.11 -15.50
N PHE A 61 16.64 6.06 -15.65
CA PHE A 61 16.23 5.51 -16.95
C PHE A 61 15.58 6.56 -17.88
N HIS A 62 14.55 7.28 -17.41
CA HIS A 62 13.88 8.32 -18.21
C HIS A 62 14.79 9.50 -18.59
N ARG A 63 15.80 9.81 -17.77
CA ARG A 63 16.82 10.80 -18.15
C ARG A 63 17.69 10.25 -19.28
N ARG A 64 18.19 9.03 -19.14
CA ARG A 64 19.04 8.37 -20.15
C ARG A 64 18.33 8.16 -21.50
N LEU A 65 17.01 8.00 -21.50
CA LEU A 65 16.21 7.94 -22.74
C LEU A 65 16.30 9.23 -23.57
N ARG A 66 16.54 10.38 -22.93
CA ARG A 66 16.71 11.66 -23.63
C ARG A 66 18.13 11.87 -24.18
N ASP A 67 19.09 11.08 -23.70
CA ASP A 67 20.47 11.14 -24.16
C ASP A 67 20.68 10.35 -25.47
N ARG A 68 21.81 10.62 -26.16
CA ARG A 68 22.20 9.84 -27.35
C ARG A 68 22.43 8.38 -26.96
N ALA A 69 21.97 7.45 -27.80
CA ALA A 69 22.04 6.02 -27.49
C ALA A 69 23.46 5.52 -27.11
N PRO A 70 24.56 5.92 -27.80
CA PRO A 70 25.91 5.47 -27.44
C PRO A 70 26.43 5.99 -26.09
N ALA A 71 25.83 7.06 -25.54
CA ALA A 71 26.26 7.64 -24.27
C ALA A 71 25.81 6.82 -23.05
N THR A 72 24.91 5.84 -23.24
CA THR A 72 24.39 4.99 -22.17
C THR A 72 24.79 3.54 -22.40
N PRO A 73 25.29 2.82 -21.37
CA PRO A 73 25.61 1.41 -21.48
C PRO A 73 24.34 0.54 -21.40
N TRP A 74 23.47 0.60 -22.41
CA TRP A 74 22.15 -0.05 -22.43
C TRP A 74 22.21 -1.56 -22.18
N LYS A 75 23.14 -2.27 -22.83
CA LYS A 75 23.33 -3.70 -22.61
C LYS A 75 23.62 -4.06 -21.16
N LYS A 76 24.45 -3.24 -20.49
CA LYS A 76 24.78 -3.43 -19.08
C LYS A 76 23.54 -3.24 -18.20
N LEU A 77 22.71 -2.23 -18.48
CA LEU A 77 21.45 -2.01 -17.77
C LEU A 77 20.50 -3.21 -17.94
N PHE A 78 20.37 -3.73 -19.17
CA PHE A 78 19.54 -4.90 -19.44
C PHE A 78 20.00 -6.12 -18.64
N ILE A 79 21.30 -6.42 -18.67
CA ILE A 79 21.88 -7.55 -17.93
C ILE A 79 21.65 -7.37 -16.42
N ILE A 80 21.86 -6.16 -15.88
CA ILE A 80 21.59 -5.88 -14.46
C ILE A 80 20.12 -6.19 -14.10
N ARG A 81 19.16 -5.75 -14.93
CA ARG A 81 17.74 -6.04 -14.70
C ARG A 81 17.44 -7.53 -14.74
N LYS A 82 17.97 -8.27 -15.72
CA LYS A 82 17.78 -9.73 -15.79
C LYS A 82 18.42 -10.46 -14.61
N CYS A 83 19.62 -10.07 -14.17
CA CYS A 83 20.24 -10.63 -12.98
C CYS A 83 19.40 -10.38 -11.72
N ARG A 84 18.77 -9.20 -11.59
CA ARG A 84 17.83 -8.90 -10.50
C ARG A 84 16.60 -9.79 -10.56
N ASN A 85 15.98 -9.98 -11.72
CA ASN A 85 14.84 -10.90 -11.85
C ASN A 85 15.22 -12.33 -11.43
N ALA A 86 16.37 -12.84 -11.87
CA ALA A 86 16.87 -14.16 -11.44
C ALA A 86 17.22 -14.23 -9.95
N GLN A 87 17.56 -13.10 -9.32
CA GLN A 87 17.74 -13.03 -7.87
C GLN A 87 16.39 -13.10 -7.13
N ILE A 88 15.38 -12.39 -7.63
CA ILE A 88 14.05 -12.37 -7.02
C ILE A 88 13.40 -13.74 -7.13
N ASP A 89 13.50 -14.39 -8.29
CA ASP A 89 13.00 -15.75 -8.53
C ASP A 89 13.54 -16.75 -7.49
N ARG A 90 14.87 -16.78 -7.31
CA ARG A 90 15.52 -17.62 -6.30
C ARG A 90 15.06 -17.30 -4.87
N LEU A 91 14.97 -16.01 -4.52
CA LEU A 91 14.55 -15.58 -3.18
C LEU A 91 13.09 -15.95 -2.93
N LEU A 92 12.23 -15.86 -3.95
CA LEU A 92 10.84 -16.29 -3.87
C LEU A 92 10.76 -17.79 -3.64
N ASP A 93 11.48 -18.60 -4.41
CA ASP A 93 11.54 -20.05 -4.18
C ASP A 93 12.00 -20.41 -2.77
N GLU A 94 12.99 -19.70 -2.23
CA GLU A 94 13.44 -19.88 -0.84
C GLU A 94 12.38 -19.46 0.20
N ILE A 95 11.64 -18.37 -0.04
CA ILE A 95 10.51 -17.91 0.79
C ILE A 95 9.39 -18.96 0.82
N LEU A 96 9.13 -19.60 -0.32
CA LEU A 96 8.12 -20.65 -0.47
C LEU A 96 8.55 -21.95 0.19
N ALA A 97 9.85 -22.27 0.13
CA ALA A 97 10.40 -23.51 0.65
C ALA A 97 10.42 -23.58 2.19
N THR A 98 10.68 -22.46 2.87
CA THR A 98 10.80 -22.43 4.34
C THR A 98 10.23 -21.15 4.94
N LYS A 99 9.74 -21.24 6.18
CA LYS A 99 9.43 -20.03 6.94
C LYS A 99 10.64 -19.43 7.67
N VAL A 100 11.75 -20.16 7.78
CA VAL A 100 12.89 -19.76 8.60
C VAL A 100 13.72 -18.72 7.85
N GLY A 101 13.97 -17.56 8.47
CA GLY A 101 14.70 -16.44 7.87
C GLY A 101 13.94 -15.82 6.68
N ARG A 102 12.61 -15.94 6.66
CA ARG A 102 11.79 -15.48 5.53
C ARG A 102 11.78 -13.97 5.45
N LEU A 103 11.72 -13.27 6.59
CA LEU A 103 11.64 -11.80 6.63
C LEU A 103 12.89 -11.15 6.05
N ARG A 104 14.07 -11.75 6.27
CA ARG A 104 15.32 -11.30 5.65
C ARG A 104 15.29 -11.40 4.12
N ARG A 105 14.71 -12.47 3.57
CA ARG A 105 14.55 -12.63 2.11
C ARG A 105 13.55 -11.64 1.54
N PHE A 106 12.48 -11.35 2.28
CA PHE A 106 11.55 -10.25 1.96
C PHE A 106 12.31 -8.93 1.84
N GLU A 107 13.13 -8.59 2.84
CA GLU A 107 13.94 -7.38 2.80
C GLU A 107 14.86 -7.35 1.57
N GLU A 108 15.55 -8.44 1.24
CA GLU A 108 16.44 -8.49 0.07
C GLU A 108 15.72 -8.19 -1.24
N VAL A 109 14.52 -8.75 -1.44
CA VAL A 109 13.68 -8.44 -2.60
C VAL A 109 13.21 -6.98 -2.55
N CYS A 110 12.67 -6.53 -1.42
CA CYS A 110 12.09 -5.20 -1.30
C CYS A 110 13.13 -4.07 -1.50
N ARG A 111 14.38 -4.30 -1.12
CA ARG A 111 15.50 -3.36 -1.37
C ARG A 111 15.81 -3.16 -2.86
N LEU A 112 15.36 -4.04 -3.76
CA LEU A 112 15.46 -3.84 -5.20
C LEU A 112 14.43 -2.81 -5.72
N GLY A 113 13.41 -2.48 -4.92
CA GLY A 113 12.37 -1.51 -5.24
C GLY A 113 11.67 -1.82 -6.57
N TYR A 114 11.57 -0.83 -7.45
CA TYR A 114 10.90 -0.98 -8.75
C TYR A 114 11.42 -2.09 -9.64
N ASP A 115 12.70 -2.43 -9.51
CA ASP A 115 13.25 -3.49 -10.33
C ASP A 115 12.60 -4.85 -10.00
N ALA A 116 11.98 -5.01 -8.83
CA ALA A 116 11.28 -6.23 -8.49
C ALA A 116 9.89 -6.35 -9.12
N LYS A 117 9.26 -5.24 -9.50
CA LYS A 117 7.82 -5.22 -9.77
C LYS A 117 7.39 -5.96 -11.02
N ASP A 118 8.09 -5.78 -12.14
CA ASP A 118 7.74 -6.46 -13.40
C ASP A 118 7.62 -7.99 -13.16
N PHE A 119 8.60 -8.54 -12.43
CA PHE A 119 8.64 -9.96 -12.10
C PHE A 119 7.55 -10.33 -11.09
N LEU A 120 7.41 -9.59 -9.98
CA LEU A 120 6.43 -9.92 -8.94
C LEU A 120 4.99 -9.87 -9.46
N LEU A 121 4.65 -8.90 -10.31
CA LEU A 121 3.34 -8.82 -10.96
C LEU A 121 3.06 -10.05 -11.83
N GLU A 122 4.04 -10.49 -12.62
CA GLU A 122 3.93 -11.74 -13.39
C GLU A 122 3.71 -12.95 -12.48
N GLN A 123 4.36 -13.01 -11.32
CA GLN A 123 4.18 -14.10 -10.35
C GLN A 123 2.85 -14.01 -9.57
N CYS A 124 2.28 -12.82 -9.38
CA CYS A 124 0.92 -12.64 -8.85
C CYS A 124 -0.14 -13.27 -9.76
N ASP A 125 0.15 -13.33 -11.06
CA ASP A 125 -0.69 -13.97 -12.09
C ASP A 125 -0.18 -15.36 -12.51
N ALA A 126 0.70 -15.97 -11.71
CA ALA A 126 1.33 -17.27 -12.02
C ALA A 126 0.29 -18.32 -12.43
N ASP A 127 0.51 -19.05 -13.53
CA ASP A 127 -0.47 -19.98 -14.11
C ASP A 127 -0.81 -21.17 -13.20
N ASP A 128 -2.04 -21.68 -13.28
CA ASP A 128 -2.53 -22.81 -12.46
C ASP A 128 -1.75 -24.14 -12.73
N SER A 129 -1.03 -24.24 -13.86
CA SER A 129 -0.16 -25.38 -14.18
C SER A 129 1.09 -25.49 -13.31
N ILE A 130 1.47 -24.41 -12.61
CA ILE A 130 2.59 -24.41 -11.68
C ILE A 130 2.15 -25.08 -10.36
N ASP A 131 2.96 -26.02 -9.85
CA ASP A 131 2.61 -26.85 -8.67
C ASP A 131 2.35 -26.02 -7.40
N ASP A 132 3.04 -24.88 -7.25
CA ASP A 132 2.95 -23.99 -6.10
C ASP A 132 2.21 -22.67 -6.38
N HIS A 133 1.38 -22.62 -7.44
CA HIS A 133 0.77 -21.37 -7.90
C HIS A 133 0.03 -20.57 -6.81
N LEU A 134 -0.69 -21.20 -5.87
CA LEU A 134 -1.38 -20.45 -4.81
C LEU A 134 -0.39 -19.77 -3.86
N ALA A 135 0.64 -20.50 -3.44
CA ALA A 135 1.67 -19.95 -2.57
C ALA A 135 2.48 -18.86 -3.28
N ARG A 136 2.86 -19.12 -4.52
CA ARG A 136 3.58 -18.17 -5.38
C ARG A 136 2.81 -16.87 -5.58
N ARG A 137 1.52 -16.94 -5.90
CA ARG A 137 0.65 -15.75 -6.02
C ARG A 137 0.57 -14.97 -4.71
N TYR A 138 0.34 -15.67 -3.58
CA TYR A 138 0.23 -15.02 -2.27
C TYR A 138 1.53 -14.31 -1.85
N TYR A 139 2.66 -15.00 -1.88
CA TYR A 139 3.93 -14.44 -1.42
C TYR A 139 4.47 -13.37 -2.38
N SER A 140 4.21 -13.49 -3.69
CA SER A 140 4.53 -12.42 -4.64
C SER A 140 3.70 -11.17 -4.39
N GLY A 141 2.40 -11.33 -4.08
CA GLY A 141 1.54 -10.23 -3.66
C GLY A 141 2.03 -9.55 -2.38
N ALA A 142 2.37 -10.34 -1.35
CA ALA A 142 2.91 -9.80 -0.09
C ALA A 142 4.25 -9.05 -0.28
N LEU A 143 5.14 -9.57 -1.12
CA LEU A 143 6.40 -8.90 -1.49
C LEU A 143 6.11 -7.59 -2.23
N LEU A 144 5.19 -7.61 -3.20
CA LEU A 144 4.80 -6.44 -3.98
C LEU A 144 4.20 -5.35 -3.08
N ASP A 145 3.35 -5.73 -2.13
CA ASP A 145 2.78 -4.80 -1.14
C ASP A 145 3.87 -4.18 -0.25
N SER A 146 4.83 -4.98 0.22
CA SER A 146 5.95 -4.43 1.01
C SER A 146 6.83 -3.49 0.18
N VAL A 147 7.05 -3.78 -1.11
CA VAL A 147 7.68 -2.83 -2.05
C VAL A 147 6.86 -1.54 -2.12
N HIS A 148 5.54 -1.61 -2.31
CA HIS A 148 4.66 -0.43 -2.37
C HIS A 148 4.74 0.42 -1.10
N ARG A 149 4.66 -0.21 0.07
CA ARG A 149 4.76 0.47 1.37
C ARG A 149 6.13 1.09 1.57
N SER A 150 7.20 0.43 1.14
CA SER A 150 8.56 0.98 1.26
C SER A 150 8.73 2.30 0.51
N ILE A 151 8.10 2.40 -0.66
CA ILE A 151 8.10 3.59 -1.49
C ILE A 151 7.31 4.69 -0.79
N ALA A 152 6.09 4.40 -0.34
CA ALA A 152 5.24 5.36 0.37
C ALA A 152 5.93 5.95 1.61
N VAL A 153 6.55 5.08 2.41
CA VAL A 153 7.34 5.46 3.60
C VAL A 153 8.52 6.34 3.21
N GLU A 154 9.23 6.02 2.13
CA GLU A 154 10.34 6.83 1.65
C GLU A 154 9.88 8.23 1.22
N GLU A 155 8.71 8.36 0.59
CA GLU A 155 8.14 9.65 0.17
C GLU A 155 7.81 10.55 1.36
N TRP A 156 7.15 10.01 2.41
CA TRP A 156 6.92 10.75 3.64
C TRP A 156 8.22 11.11 4.37
N HIS A 157 9.23 10.23 4.33
CA HIS A 157 10.54 10.54 4.90
C HIS A 157 11.24 11.67 4.15
N LYS A 158 11.24 11.65 2.81
CA LYS A 158 11.86 12.69 1.96
C LYS A 158 11.26 14.06 2.23
N ILE A 159 9.93 14.19 2.27
CA ILE A 159 9.30 15.49 2.50
C ILE A 159 9.56 16.00 3.93
N GLN A 160 9.58 15.11 4.92
CA GLN A 160 9.92 15.50 6.29
C GLN A 160 11.34 16.04 6.36
N MET A 161 12.30 15.39 5.71
CA MET A 161 13.70 15.87 5.65
C MET A 161 13.81 17.21 4.93
N ALA A 162 13.10 17.38 3.80
CA ALA A 162 13.07 18.65 3.07
C ALA A 162 12.46 19.79 3.90
N SER A 163 11.45 19.51 4.73
CA SER A 163 10.81 20.55 5.57
C SER A 163 11.72 21.11 6.67
N VAL A 164 12.79 20.37 7.03
CA VAL A 164 13.78 20.79 8.02
C VAL A 164 14.91 21.61 7.37
N ASP A 165 15.06 21.55 6.04
CA ASP A 165 16.08 22.29 5.28
C ASP A 165 15.52 23.65 4.80
N PRO A 166 16.01 24.79 5.33
CA PRO A 166 15.56 26.12 4.93
C PRO A 166 15.81 26.47 3.45
N GLY A 167 16.67 25.70 2.75
CA GLY A 167 16.99 25.89 1.34
C GLY A 167 16.13 25.06 0.36
N ALA A 168 15.28 24.17 0.87
CA ALA A 168 14.42 23.33 0.03
C ALA A 168 13.14 24.08 -0.36
N HIS A 169 12.99 24.43 -1.64
CA HIS A 169 11.71 24.91 -2.14
C HIS A 169 10.73 23.73 -2.30
N PRO A 170 9.52 23.79 -1.71
CA PRO A 170 8.48 22.80 -1.96
C PRO A 170 8.18 22.78 -3.45
N SER A 171 8.28 21.61 -4.07
CA SER A 171 7.86 21.45 -5.46
C SER A 171 6.34 21.33 -5.51
N GLY A 172 5.71 21.82 -6.58
CA GLY A 172 4.26 21.68 -6.76
C GLY A 172 3.77 20.22 -6.73
N PHE A 173 4.67 19.27 -7.02
CA PHE A 173 4.46 17.82 -7.02
C PHE A 173 4.48 17.20 -5.61
N ASP A 174 4.85 17.94 -4.57
CA ASP A 174 5.01 17.36 -3.23
C ASP A 174 3.65 16.97 -2.62
N LEU A 175 2.57 17.71 -2.94
CA LEU A 175 1.24 17.44 -2.41
C LEU A 175 0.62 16.15 -2.96
N GLU A 176 0.62 15.99 -4.29
CA GLU A 176 0.07 14.79 -4.93
C GLU A 176 0.87 13.54 -4.56
N ARG A 177 2.20 13.67 -4.42
CA ARG A 177 3.07 12.55 -4.04
C ARG A 177 2.80 12.09 -2.62
N VAL A 178 2.69 13.03 -1.68
CA VAL A 178 2.45 12.72 -0.28
C VAL A 178 1.05 12.15 -0.03
N LEU A 179 0.04 12.59 -0.79
CA LEU A 179 -1.29 12.02 -0.73
C LEU A 179 -1.36 10.66 -1.43
N GLY A 180 -0.73 10.51 -2.60
CA GLY A 180 -0.66 9.25 -3.33
C GLY A 180 0.10 8.14 -2.59
N ALA A 181 0.97 8.49 -1.64
CA ALA A 181 1.61 7.51 -0.75
C ALA A 181 0.60 6.70 0.09
N PHE A 182 -0.58 7.25 0.41
CA PHE A 182 -1.65 6.48 1.07
C PHE A 182 -2.25 5.42 0.15
N ASP A 183 -2.43 5.74 -1.14
CA ASP A 183 -2.96 4.81 -2.14
C ASP A 183 -2.07 3.56 -2.31
N LEU A 184 -0.75 3.70 -2.16
CA LEU A 184 0.20 2.58 -2.27
C LEU A 184 0.00 1.48 -1.21
N PHE A 185 -0.64 1.77 -0.08
CA PHE A 185 -0.93 0.75 0.94
C PHE A 185 -2.12 -0.16 0.58
N VAL A 186 -2.96 0.25 -0.38
CA VAL A 186 -4.21 -0.44 -0.74
C VAL A 186 -4.23 -0.85 -2.21
N LEU A 187 -3.06 -0.89 -2.84
CA LEU A 187 -2.91 -1.13 -4.28
C LEU A 187 -2.93 -2.62 -4.64
N HIS A 188 -2.40 -3.47 -3.75
CA HIS A 188 -2.35 -4.92 -3.89
C HIS A 188 -1.62 -5.38 -5.17
N ASP A 189 -2.23 -6.32 -5.88
CA ASP A 189 -1.76 -6.93 -7.13
C ASP A 189 -1.95 -6.04 -8.37
N GLN A 190 -2.53 -4.85 -8.20
CA GLN A 190 -2.76 -4.00 -9.35
C GLN A 190 -1.43 -3.53 -9.94
N PRO A 191 -1.32 -3.43 -11.27
CA PRO A 191 -0.13 -2.92 -11.95
C PRO A 191 0.07 -1.42 -11.74
N GLY A 192 -0.70 -0.82 -10.82
CA GLY A 192 -0.45 0.51 -10.32
C GLY A 192 0.82 0.52 -9.45
N ASP A 193 1.54 1.63 -9.47
CA ASP A 193 2.90 1.71 -8.92
C ASP A 193 3.13 3.13 -8.34
N ILE A 194 4.33 3.58 -8.03
CA ILE A 194 4.67 5.00 -8.24
C ILE A 194 4.37 5.49 -9.66
N ASP A 195 4.24 4.59 -10.63
CA ASP A 195 3.55 4.83 -11.89
C ASP A 195 2.09 5.25 -11.68
N ASP A 196 1.49 5.06 -10.48
CA ASP A 196 0.26 5.66 -9.88
C ASP A 196 0.48 7.01 -9.23
N MET A 197 1.63 7.32 -8.62
CA MET A 197 1.91 8.72 -8.24
C MET A 197 2.21 9.55 -9.50
N TYR A 198 2.93 8.99 -10.46
CA TYR A 198 3.02 9.47 -11.83
C TYR A 198 1.70 9.26 -12.58
N GLN A 199 0.81 8.31 -12.23
CA GLN A 199 -0.51 8.18 -12.88
C GLN A 199 -1.40 9.27 -12.36
N ILE A 200 -1.52 9.48 -11.05
CA ILE A 200 -2.15 10.61 -10.38
C ILE A 200 -1.60 11.89 -11.00
N GLY A 201 -0.27 12.04 -11.06
CA GLY A 201 0.38 13.17 -11.73
C GLY A 201 -0.05 13.32 -13.20
N ARG A 202 -0.03 12.24 -14.00
CA ARG A 202 -0.46 12.21 -15.41
C ARG A 202 -1.97 12.40 -15.58
N MET A 203 -2.79 11.95 -14.65
CA MET A 203 -4.24 12.08 -14.63
C MET A 203 -4.55 13.54 -14.35
N LEU A 204 -3.88 14.15 -13.37
CA LEU A 204 -3.95 15.58 -13.10
C LEU A 204 -3.41 16.40 -14.28
N ASP A 205 -2.34 15.97 -14.95
CA ASP A 205 -1.84 16.59 -16.19
C ASP A 205 -2.87 16.49 -17.31
N THR A 206 -3.50 15.32 -17.47
CA THR A 206 -4.55 15.06 -18.46
C THR A 206 -5.76 15.94 -18.19
N LYS A 207 -6.23 16.01 -16.94
CA LYS A 207 -7.34 16.89 -16.52
C LYS A 207 -6.99 18.37 -16.69
N ALA A 208 -5.75 18.77 -16.42
CA ALA A 208 -5.30 20.13 -16.71
C ALA A 208 -5.31 20.44 -18.22
N ALA A 209 -4.93 19.48 -19.06
CA ALA A 209 -4.99 19.60 -20.52
C ALA A 209 -6.45 19.64 -21.03
N GLU A 210 -7.33 18.78 -20.52
CA GLU A 210 -8.77 18.80 -20.81
C GLU A 210 -9.38 20.17 -20.46
N PHE A 211 -9.07 20.72 -19.28
CA PHE A 211 -9.54 22.04 -18.88
C PHE A 211 -9.03 23.13 -19.83
N ARG A 212 -7.73 23.15 -20.16
CA ARG A 212 -7.16 24.10 -21.14
C ARG A 212 -7.85 24.01 -22.50
N ASN A 213 -8.12 22.79 -22.97
CA ASN A 213 -8.82 22.59 -24.25
C ASN A 213 -10.27 23.10 -24.19
N SER A 214 -10.93 23.03 -23.04
CA SER A 214 -12.28 23.57 -22.84
C SER A 214 -12.33 25.11 -22.70
N ARG A 215 -11.18 25.75 -22.44
CA ARG A 215 -11.02 27.20 -22.23
C ARG A 215 -9.84 27.75 -23.04
N PRO A 216 -9.98 27.91 -24.37
CA PRO A 216 -8.91 28.47 -25.21
C PRO A 216 -8.52 29.90 -24.83
N ASP A 217 -9.41 30.63 -24.15
CA ASP A 217 -9.23 31.99 -23.63
C ASP A 217 -8.54 32.03 -22.26
N ILE A 218 -8.12 30.90 -21.69
CA ILE A 218 -7.59 30.84 -20.32
C ILE A 218 -6.43 31.80 -20.06
N ASP A 219 -5.57 32.04 -21.05
CA ASP A 219 -4.38 32.87 -20.90
C ASP A 219 -4.68 34.38 -20.84
N VAL A 220 -5.88 34.81 -21.27
CA VAL A 220 -6.31 36.22 -21.15
C VAL A 220 -7.11 36.50 -19.89
N LEU A 221 -7.52 35.46 -19.16
CA LEU A 221 -8.29 35.61 -17.91
C LEU A 221 -7.43 36.14 -16.77
N THR A 222 -8.03 36.96 -15.91
CA THR A 222 -7.42 37.36 -14.64
C THR A 222 -7.22 36.15 -13.72
N THR A 223 -6.37 36.27 -12.70
CA THR A 223 -6.17 35.20 -11.71
C THR A 223 -7.49 34.75 -11.09
N ARG A 224 -8.36 35.70 -10.69
CA ARG A 224 -9.68 35.40 -10.11
C ARG A 224 -10.58 34.65 -11.11
N GLN A 225 -10.67 35.15 -12.33
CA GLN A 225 -11.48 34.54 -13.39
C GLN A 225 -11.01 33.12 -13.73
N LYS A 226 -9.70 32.91 -13.84
CA LYS A 226 -9.09 31.60 -14.12
C LYS A 226 -9.37 30.62 -12.98
N ALA A 227 -9.23 31.05 -11.73
CA ALA A 227 -9.48 30.22 -10.54
C ALA A 227 -10.95 29.79 -10.43
N LEU A 228 -11.90 30.73 -10.62
CA LEU A 228 -13.33 30.44 -10.62
C LEU A 228 -13.75 29.55 -11.80
N ALA A 229 -13.18 29.79 -12.99
CA ALA A 229 -13.43 28.95 -14.16
C ALA A 229 -13.00 27.50 -13.92
N LEU A 230 -11.81 27.30 -13.32
CA LEU A 230 -11.32 25.98 -12.95
C LEU A 230 -12.22 25.33 -11.89
N ASN A 231 -12.58 26.05 -10.83
CA ASN A 231 -13.40 25.51 -9.75
C ASN A 231 -14.77 25.02 -10.27
N ARG A 232 -15.43 25.85 -11.10
CA ARG A 232 -16.69 25.49 -11.77
C ARG A 232 -16.52 24.29 -12.69
N TRP A 233 -15.44 24.25 -13.47
CA TRP A 233 -15.17 23.14 -14.40
C TRP A 233 -14.98 21.82 -13.66
N LEU A 234 -14.20 21.79 -12.56
CA LEU A 234 -14.01 20.57 -11.77
C LEU A 234 -15.33 20.04 -11.22
N ARG A 235 -16.20 20.92 -10.72
CA ARG A 235 -17.51 20.52 -10.18
C ARG A 235 -18.46 20.01 -11.27
N ILE A 236 -18.52 20.67 -12.42
CA ILE A 236 -19.41 20.26 -13.53
C ILE A 236 -18.97 18.91 -14.13
N ASN A 237 -17.67 18.59 -14.09
CA ASN A 237 -17.14 17.32 -14.55
C ASN A 237 -17.06 16.26 -13.44
N ASN A 238 -17.73 16.49 -12.30
CA ASN A 238 -17.71 15.61 -11.13
C ASN A 238 -16.28 15.19 -10.77
N LEU A 239 -15.35 16.13 -10.55
CA LEU A 239 -13.97 15.80 -10.12
C LEU A 239 -13.71 16.19 -8.66
N THR A 240 -14.63 16.92 -8.04
CA THR A 240 -14.55 17.38 -6.65
C THR A 240 -15.93 17.40 -6.01
N GLY A 241 -15.96 17.26 -4.69
CA GLY A 241 -17.20 17.21 -3.92
C GLY A 241 -17.74 15.80 -3.76
N LEU A 242 -19.01 15.74 -3.37
CA LEU A 242 -19.72 14.52 -3.03
C LEU A 242 -21.18 14.70 -3.43
N GLU A 243 -21.71 13.83 -4.29
CA GLU A 243 -23.13 13.89 -4.68
C GLU A 243 -24.04 13.39 -3.53
N HIS A 244 -23.54 12.40 -2.79
CA HIS A 244 -24.27 11.63 -1.78
C HIS A 244 -23.66 11.81 -0.38
N PRO A 245 -24.18 12.71 0.48
CA PRO A 245 -23.58 13.05 1.78
C PRO A 245 -23.34 11.85 2.72
N GLU A 246 -24.15 10.80 2.62
CA GLU A 246 -24.02 9.55 3.35
C GLU A 246 -22.69 8.84 3.09
N ARG A 247 -22.10 9.03 1.89
CA ARG A 247 -20.83 8.44 1.47
C ARG A 247 -19.61 9.21 1.99
N TYR A 248 -19.79 10.28 2.77
CA TYR A 248 -18.69 11.13 3.24
C TYR A 248 -17.57 10.32 3.93
N ARG A 249 -17.93 9.27 4.68
CA ARG A 249 -16.98 8.41 5.40
C ARG A 249 -16.51 7.21 4.59
N ASN A 250 -16.78 7.13 3.29
CA ASN A 250 -16.24 6.05 2.47
C ASN A 250 -14.72 6.21 2.38
N LEU A 251 -14.00 5.12 2.64
CA LEU A 251 -12.53 5.10 2.67
C LEU A 251 -11.94 5.61 1.35
N ARG A 252 -12.54 5.24 0.22
CA ARG A 252 -12.15 5.69 -1.13
C ARG A 252 -12.03 7.21 -1.24
N ASN A 253 -12.91 7.95 -0.57
CA ASN A 253 -12.98 9.41 -0.67
C ASN A 253 -11.79 10.09 0.03
N CYS A 254 -11.08 9.37 0.92
CA CYS A 254 -9.87 9.84 1.61
C CYS A 254 -8.58 9.63 0.79
N LEU A 255 -8.65 8.94 -0.34
CA LEU A 255 -7.50 8.51 -1.14
C LEU A 255 -7.54 9.20 -2.51
N ILE A 256 -6.51 9.96 -2.86
CA ILE A 256 -6.54 10.81 -4.06
C ILE A 256 -6.53 9.97 -5.35
N GLY A 257 -5.79 8.86 -5.37
CA GLY A 257 -5.76 7.95 -6.52
C GLY A 257 -7.09 7.23 -6.72
N GLN A 258 -7.71 6.76 -5.63
CA GLN A 258 -9.04 6.16 -5.69
C GLN A 258 -10.10 7.15 -6.17
N ALA A 259 -10.13 8.37 -5.63
CA ALA A 259 -11.06 9.42 -6.05
C ALA A 259 -10.86 9.77 -7.54
N LEU A 260 -9.62 9.88 -8.03
CA LEU A 260 -9.38 10.20 -9.44
C LEU A 260 -9.71 9.06 -10.41
N ARG A 261 -9.72 7.80 -9.96
CA ARG A 261 -9.98 6.62 -10.81
C ARG A 261 -11.43 6.16 -10.82
N HIS A 262 -12.15 6.40 -9.72
CA HIS A 262 -13.55 6.01 -9.61
C HIS A 262 -14.45 6.89 -10.48
N GLU A 263 -15.48 6.32 -11.11
CA GLU A 263 -16.38 7.04 -12.03
C GLU A 263 -17.11 8.23 -11.35
N ASP A 264 -17.61 8.04 -10.13
CA ASP A 264 -18.24 9.11 -9.34
C ASP A 264 -17.27 10.25 -8.93
N HIS A 265 -15.96 9.96 -8.84
CA HIS A 265 -14.91 10.82 -8.28
C HIS A 265 -15.21 11.50 -6.92
N ASP A 266 -16.08 10.88 -6.11
CA ASP A 266 -16.41 11.35 -4.77
C ASP A 266 -15.13 11.58 -3.94
N SER A 267 -15.05 12.74 -3.28
CA SER A 267 -13.88 13.09 -2.46
C SER A 267 -14.28 13.92 -1.23
N ILE A 268 -13.58 13.72 -0.11
CA ILE A 268 -13.75 14.57 1.07
C ILE A 268 -13.09 15.93 0.86
N PRO A 269 -13.43 16.98 1.66
CA PRO A 269 -12.94 18.35 1.43
C PRO A 269 -11.43 18.50 1.25
N ILE A 270 -10.65 17.72 2.01
CA ILE A 270 -9.19 17.74 1.91
C ILE A 270 -8.67 17.21 0.57
N ILE A 271 -9.31 16.19 0.00
CA ILE A 271 -8.94 15.61 -1.29
C ILE A 271 -9.46 16.50 -2.42
N SER A 272 -10.69 17.01 -2.35
CA SER A 272 -11.21 17.98 -3.32
C SER A 272 -10.33 19.23 -3.45
N SER A 273 -9.93 19.82 -2.32
CA SER A 273 -9.03 20.98 -2.30
C SER A 273 -7.64 20.65 -2.81
N ALA A 274 -7.12 19.44 -2.53
CA ALA A 274 -5.83 19.00 -3.06
C ALA A 274 -5.88 18.82 -4.59
N ILE A 275 -6.93 18.19 -5.13
CA ILE A 275 -7.14 18.04 -6.59
C ILE A 275 -7.16 19.41 -7.27
N PHE A 276 -7.95 20.36 -6.73
CA PHE A 276 -7.99 21.73 -7.23
C PHE A 276 -6.59 22.35 -7.25
N CYS A 277 -5.87 22.35 -6.12
CA CYS A 277 -4.55 22.97 -6.02
C CYS A 277 -3.53 22.35 -6.99
N CYS A 278 -3.58 21.02 -7.20
CA CYS A 278 -2.67 20.34 -8.11
C CYS A 278 -2.94 20.68 -9.57
N ILE A 279 -4.21 20.83 -9.98
CA ILE A 279 -4.57 21.23 -11.34
C ILE A 279 -4.34 22.74 -11.56
N ALA A 280 -4.67 23.57 -10.57
CA ALA A 280 -4.47 25.02 -10.59
C ALA A 280 -3.01 25.38 -10.89
N ARG A 281 -2.05 24.72 -10.22
CA ARG A 281 -0.61 24.89 -10.49
C ARG A 281 -0.23 24.52 -11.92
N ARG A 282 -0.78 23.42 -12.45
CA ARG A 282 -0.53 22.97 -13.82
C ARG A 282 -1.02 23.97 -14.86
N VAL A 283 -2.04 24.76 -14.54
CA VAL A 283 -2.57 25.84 -15.41
C VAL A 283 -2.01 27.23 -15.09
N GLY A 284 -0.96 27.31 -14.29
CA GLY A 284 -0.22 28.55 -14.02
C GLY A 284 -0.77 29.41 -12.89
N LEU A 285 -1.66 28.88 -12.04
CA LEU A 285 -2.10 29.55 -10.81
C LEU A 285 -1.20 29.18 -9.63
N HIS A 286 -0.92 30.14 -8.75
CA HIS A 286 -0.33 29.84 -7.45
C HIS A 286 -1.45 29.47 -6.47
N ALA A 287 -1.63 28.16 -6.24
CA ALA A 287 -2.65 27.64 -5.35
C ALA A 287 -2.07 26.78 -4.22
N GLU A 288 -2.63 26.89 -3.01
CA GLU A 288 -2.23 26.14 -1.82
C GLU A 288 -3.45 25.77 -0.96
N CYS A 289 -3.34 24.70 -0.17
CA CYS A 289 -4.42 24.28 0.71
C CYS A 289 -4.42 25.09 2.02
N CYS A 290 -5.60 25.28 2.60
CA CYS A 290 -5.83 25.93 3.88
C CYS A 290 -6.56 24.97 4.83
N ALA A 291 -5.89 24.53 5.89
CA ALA A 291 -6.47 23.59 6.86
C ALA A 291 -7.37 24.29 7.88
N PHE A 292 -8.45 24.92 7.41
CA PHE A 292 -9.45 25.58 8.25
C PHE A 292 -10.07 24.60 9.28
N PRO A 293 -10.50 25.05 10.47
CA PRO A 293 -11.19 24.16 11.41
C PRO A 293 -12.41 23.51 10.74
N THR A 294 -12.61 22.20 10.92
CA THR A 294 -13.72 21.41 10.32
C THR A 294 -13.70 21.23 8.80
N HIS A 295 -13.05 22.10 8.01
CA HIS A 295 -13.03 22.04 6.53
C HIS A 295 -11.64 22.24 5.92
N VAL A 296 -11.45 22.00 4.61
CA VAL A 296 -10.21 22.39 3.92
C VAL A 296 -10.56 23.20 2.69
N HIS A 297 -10.04 24.42 2.62
CA HIS A 297 -10.23 25.34 1.50
C HIS A 297 -9.00 25.36 0.59
N ALA A 298 -9.18 25.85 -0.63
CA ALA A 298 -8.08 26.23 -1.51
C ALA A 298 -7.86 27.75 -1.46
N ILE A 299 -6.61 28.17 -1.38
CA ILE A 299 -6.17 29.57 -1.49
C ILE A 299 -5.56 29.75 -2.87
N VAL A 300 -5.92 30.81 -3.57
CA VAL A 300 -5.24 31.24 -4.80
C VAL A 300 -4.64 32.62 -4.58
N PHE A 301 -3.36 32.77 -4.91
CA PHE A 301 -2.61 34.02 -4.81
C PHE A 301 -2.55 34.74 -6.15
N ALA A 302 -2.57 36.07 -6.11
CA ALA A 302 -2.30 36.92 -7.26
C ALA A 302 -0.86 36.75 -7.77
N GLU A 303 -0.65 37.10 -9.04
CA GLU A 303 0.70 37.15 -9.61
C GLU A 303 1.55 38.24 -8.96
N GLN A 304 2.87 38.04 -8.89
CA GLN A 304 3.79 39.01 -8.31
C GLN A 304 3.65 40.37 -9.00
N GLY A 305 3.32 41.40 -8.22
CA GLY A 305 3.15 42.78 -8.72
C GLY A 305 1.79 43.07 -9.36
N LYS A 306 0.81 42.16 -9.30
CA LYS A 306 -0.56 42.36 -9.78
C LYS A 306 -1.59 42.05 -8.70
N THR A 307 -2.79 42.62 -8.84
CA THR A 307 -3.99 42.23 -8.09
C THR A 307 -4.61 40.95 -8.66
N LEU A 308 -5.58 40.37 -7.97
CA LEU A 308 -6.36 39.23 -8.48
C LEU A 308 -7.13 39.54 -9.78
N GLU A 309 -7.40 40.83 -10.02
CA GLU A 309 -8.01 41.37 -11.25
C GLU A 309 -6.98 41.70 -12.35
N GLY A 310 -5.70 41.45 -12.11
CA GLY A 310 -4.63 41.71 -13.07
C GLY A 310 -4.15 43.17 -13.14
N ALA A 311 -4.63 44.06 -12.26
CA ALA A 311 -4.16 45.44 -12.20
C ALA A 311 -2.78 45.52 -11.52
N PRO A 312 -1.85 46.38 -11.98
CA PRO A 312 -0.53 46.50 -11.39
C PRO A 312 -0.57 47.09 -9.98
N ILE A 313 0.17 46.49 -9.05
CA ILE A 313 0.32 47.00 -7.69
C ILE A 313 1.35 48.13 -7.68
N SER A 314 0.92 49.33 -7.27
CA SER A 314 1.76 50.55 -7.31
C SER A 314 2.77 50.65 -6.16
N GLN A 315 2.63 49.83 -5.11
CA GLN A 315 3.47 49.89 -3.92
C GLN A 315 4.41 48.67 -3.82
N PRO A 316 5.72 48.86 -3.63
CA PRO A 316 6.63 47.76 -3.32
C PRO A 316 6.31 47.19 -1.92
N ASN A 317 6.46 45.87 -1.74
CA ASN A 317 6.28 45.12 -0.48
C ASN A 317 4.85 44.93 0.06
N VAL A 318 3.81 45.04 -0.77
CA VAL A 318 2.45 44.63 -0.35
C VAL A 318 2.34 43.09 -0.39
N PRO A 319 1.76 42.43 0.64
CA PRO A 319 1.45 41.01 0.60
C PRO A 319 0.62 40.64 -0.64
N LEU A 320 0.88 39.48 -1.22
CA LEU A 320 0.11 39.00 -2.37
C LEU A 320 -1.38 38.92 -1.99
N GLU A 321 -2.22 39.56 -2.81
CA GLU A 321 -3.66 39.42 -2.68
C GLU A 321 -4.05 37.95 -2.87
N ARG A 322 -5.04 37.49 -2.12
CA ARG A 322 -5.46 36.08 -2.09
C ARG A 322 -6.97 35.96 -2.04
N MET A 323 -7.49 34.89 -2.62
CA MET A 323 -8.89 34.49 -2.57
C MET A 323 -9.04 33.07 -2.04
N TYR A 324 -10.24 32.74 -1.54
CA TYR A 324 -10.56 31.43 -0.98
C TYR A 324 -11.62 30.75 -1.82
N LEU A 325 -11.46 29.45 -2.02
CA LEU A 325 -12.39 28.60 -2.73
C LEU A 325 -12.73 27.38 -1.88
N ASP A 326 -13.93 26.85 -2.10
CA ASP A 326 -14.37 25.59 -1.55
C ASP A 326 -14.69 24.60 -2.68
N PRO A 327 -13.67 23.92 -3.25
CA PRO A 327 -13.89 22.95 -4.32
C PRO A 327 -14.88 21.83 -3.98
N TYR A 328 -15.05 21.54 -2.68
CA TYR A 328 -15.97 20.52 -2.18
C TYR A 328 -17.43 21.00 -2.15
N GLY A 329 -17.69 22.20 -1.62
CA GLY A 329 -19.05 22.68 -1.34
C GLY A 329 -19.59 23.78 -2.25
N SER A 330 -18.72 24.58 -2.89
CA SER A 330 -19.13 25.79 -3.62
C SER A 330 -18.41 25.97 -4.96
N SER A 331 -19.13 26.52 -5.93
CA SER A 331 -18.55 26.95 -7.22
C SER A 331 -18.03 28.38 -7.20
N GLU A 332 -18.41 29.15 -6.18
CA GLU A 332 -18.11 30.57 -6.04
C GLU A 332 -16.99 30.81 -5.03
N GLU A 333 -16.45 32.03 -5.05
CA GLU A 333 -15.49 32.49 -4.05
C GLU A 333 -16.11 32.50 -2.66
N VAL A 334 -15.34 32.05 -1.67
CA VAL A 334 -15.70 32.13 -0.25
C VAL A 334 -15.19 33.47 0.30
N PRO A 335 -16.07 34.41 0.67
CA PRO A 335 -15.64 35.70 1.18
C PRO A 335 -14.84 35.55 2.48
N MET A 336 -13.75 36.31 2.60
CA MET A 336 -12.92 36.33 3.82
C MET A 336 -13.74 36.62 5.09
N ALA A 337 -14.71 37.53 4.98
CA ALA A 337 -15.58 37.89 6.09
C ALA A 337 -16.41 36.70 6.61
N GLU A 338 -16.81 35.77 5.74
CA GLU A 338 -17.53 34.56 6.13
C GLU A 338 -16.63 33.58 6.89
N LEU A 339 -15.39 33.39 6.41
CA LEU A 339 -14.39 32.57 7.11
C LEU A 339 -14.07 33.14 8.50
N GLN A 340 -13.87 34.45 8.61
CA GLN A 340 -13.66 35.12 9.89
C GLN A 340 -14.86 34.98 10.83
N ALA A 341 -16.09 35.12 10.30
CA ALA A 341 -17.30 34.91 11.08
C ALA A 341 -17.43 33.45 11.56
N MET A 342 -17.06 32.47 10.74
CA MET A 342 -17.05 31.05 11.13
C MET A 342 -16.02 30.76 12.23
N ILE A 343 -14.81 31.31 12.14
CA ILE A 343 -13.79 31.18 13.20
C ILE A 343 -14.30 31.77 14.51
N ALA A 344 -14.91 32.97 14.46
CA ALA A 344 -15.48 33.63 15.64
C ALA A 344 -16.58 32.78 16.29
N ARG A 345 -17.44 32.13 15.49
CA ARG A 345 -18.50 31.22 16.00
C ARG A 345 -17.93 29.96 16.67
N LEU A 346 -16.77 29.48 16.22
CA LEU A 346 -16.06 28.35 16.84
C LEU A 346 -15.36 28.72 18.15
N GLY A 347 -15.46 29.98 18.60
CA GLY A 347 -14.92 30.44 19.88
C GLY A 347 -13.45 30.88 19.82
N TRP A 348 -12.86 30.98 18.62
CA TRP A 348 -11.46 31.40 18.45
C TRP A 348 -11.40 32.91 18.21
N GLN A 349 -10.92 33.65 19.21
CA GLN A 349 -10.84 35.11 19.16
C GLN A 349 -9.42 35.64 18.95
N THR A 350 -8.39 34.81 19.14
CA THR A 350 -6.97 35.15 18.98
C THR A 350 -6.33 34.29 17.89
N SER A 351 -5.33 34.86 17.20
CA SER A 351 -4.52 34.15 16.18
C SER A 351 -5.32 33.56 15.01
N THR A 352 -6.41 34.23 14.61
CA THR A 352 -7.28 33.77 13.50
C THR A 352 -6.54 33.64 12.17
N ASP A 353 -5.49 34.43 11.96
CA ASP A 353 -4.65 34.39 10.76
C ASP A 353 -4.00 33.02 10.51
N VAL A 354 -3.72 32.25 11.57
CA VAL A 354 -3.13 30.90 11.46
C VAL A 354 -4.08 29.94 10.74
N PHE A 355 -5.39 30.09 10.98
CA PHE A 355 -6.42 29.24 10.34
C PHE A 355 -6.73 29.65 8.90
N LEU A 356 -6.28 30.83 8.49
CA LEU A 356 -6.47 31.41 7.16
C LEU A 356 -5.18 31.36 6.33
N ALA A 357 -4.08 30.88 6.91
CA ALA A 357 -2.79 30.73 6.25
C ALA A 357 -2.75 29.45 5.39
N PRO A 358 -1.95 29.45 4.31
CA PRO A 358 -1.65 28.22 3.63
C PRO A 358 -0.93 27.24 4.56
N VAL A 359 -1.11 25.94 4.31
CA VAL A 359 -0.47 24.88 5.08
C VAL A 359 0.43 24.01 4.22
N SER A 360 1.46 23.44 4.84
CA SER A 360 2.39 22.54 4.15
C SER A 360 1.70 21.23 3.72
N PRO A 361 2.24 20.55 2.69
CA PRO A 361 1.76 19.21 2.32
C PRO A 361 1.79 18.21 3.48
N ILE A 362 2.75 18.34 4.40
CA ILE A 362 2.84 17.54 5.64
C ILE A 362 1.57 17.70 6.48
N ALA A 363 1.10 18.94 6.69
CA ALA A 363 -0.11 19.19 7.46
C ALA A 363 -1.36 18.58 6.81
N ILE A 364 -1.45 18.63 5.47
CA ILE A 364 -2.52 18.01 4.70
C ILE A 364 -2.48 16.48 4.83
N ALA A 365 -1.31 15.87 4.75
CA ALA A 365 -1.12 14.44 4.93
C ALA A 365 -1.49 13.96 6.33
N THR A 366 -1.04 14.68 7.37
CA THR A 366 -1.40 14.39 8.76
C THR A 366 -2.90 14.48 8.99
N ARG A 367 -3.57 15.48 8.39
CA ARG A 367 -5.03 15.59 8.46
C ARG A 367 -5.74 14.49 7.65
N THR A 368 -5.16 14.03 6.54
CA THR A 368 -5.66 12.88 5.77
C THR A 368 -5.58 11.59 6.58
N ALA A 369 -4.44 11.32 7.25
CA ALA A 369 -4.28 10.21 8.17
C ALA A 369 -5.33 10.22 9.30
N ARG A 370 -5.64 11.40 9.86
CA ARG A 370 -6.70 11.56 10.85
C ARG A 370 -8.09 11.22 10.29
N ASN A 371 -8.40 11.60 9.05
CA ASN A 371 -9.66 11.24 8.39
C ASN A 371 -9.76 9.71 8.17
N ILE A 372 -8.68 9.06 7.73
CA ILE A 372 -8.63 7.60 7.59
C ILE A 372 -8.88 6.91 8.93
N ARG A 373 -8.19 7.35 10.00
CA ARG A 373 -8.40 6.82 11.36
C ARG A 373 -9.85 6.99 11.84
N ALA A 374 -10.45 8.16 11.60
CA ALA A 374 -11.83 8.44 11.98
C ALA A 374 -12.84 7.58 11.18
N THR A 375 -12.54 7.29 9.92
CA THR A 375 -13.33 6.36 9.09
C THR A 375 -13.25 4.94 9.62
N ALA A 376 -12.05 4.47 9.93
CA ALA A 376 -11.87 3.12 10.44
C ALA A 376 -12.47 2.92 11.85
N ALA A 377 -12.42 3.93 12.72
CA ALA A 377 -13.10 3.89 14.01
C ALA A 377 -14.61 3.65 13.84
N ARG A 378 -15.24 4.32 12.86
CA ARG A 378 -16.66 4.12 12.54
C ARG A 378 -16.96 2.72 12.02
N VAL A 379 -16.08 2.17 11.17
CA VAL A 379 -16.20 0.78 10.69
C VAL A 379 -16.12 -0.20 11.87
N MET A 380 -15.19 0.01 12.79
CA MET A 380 -15.02 -0.83 13.98
C MET A 380 -16.22 -0.73 14.95
N GLU A 381 -16.79 0.46 15.12
CA GLU A 381 -17.99 0.69 15.92
C GLU A 381 -19.22 -0.02 15.32
N ALA A 382 -19.37 0.01 14.00
CA ALA A 382 -20.50 -0.59 13.29
C ALA A 382 -20.42 -2.12 13.18
N ARG A 383 -19.23 -2.73 13.32
CA ARG A 383 -18.99 -4.18 13.21
C ARG A 383 -19.67 -4.80 11.98
N ASP A 384 -20.45 -5.87 12.15
CA ASP A 384 -21.14 -6.59 11.06
C ASP A 384 -22.30 -5.78 10.43
N GLN A 385 -22.66 -4.62 10.99
CA GLN A 385 -23.67 -3.72 10.45
C GLN A 385 -23.05 -2.57 9.63
N ALA A 386 -21.74 -2.57 9.44
CA ALA A 386 -21.08 -1.57 8.60
C ALA A 386 -21.58 -1.70 7.16
N ASP A 387 -21.94 -0.57 6.55
CA ASP A 387 -22.22 -0.49 5.12
C ASP A 387 -20.97 -0.95 4.34
N PRO A 388 -21.06 -1.96 3.45
CA PRO A 388 -19.95 -2.40 2.62
C PRO A 388 -19.27 -1.25 1.86
N GLY A 389 -20.05 -0.24 1.44
CA GLY A 389 -19.54 0.94 0.75
C GLY A 389 -18.53 1.77 1.56
N LEU A 390 -18.49 1.63 2.89
CA LEU A 390 -17.53 2.34 3.75
C LEU A 390 -16.09 1.89 3.50
N THR A 391 -15.89 0.62 3.19
CA THR A 391 -14.57 -0.01 3.04
C THR A 391 -14.24 -0.38 1.59
N GLN A 392 -15.25 -0.35 0.72
CA GLN A 392 -15.12 -0.67 -0.69
C GLN A 392 -14.13 0.26 -1.40
N LEU A 393 -13.12 -0.33 -2.01
CA LEU A 393 -12.19 0.31 -2.93
C LEU A 393 -12.37 -0.29 -4.34
N ILE A 394 -11.66 0.26 -5.33
CA ILE A 394 -11.70 -0.27 -6.70
C ILE A 394 -11.26 -1.74 -6.74
N THR A 395 -10.32 -2.12 -5.87
CA THR A 395 -9.75 -3.48 -5.78
C THR A 395 -9.50 -3.90 -4.33
N GLY A 396 -9.10 -5.16 -4.17
CA GLY A 396 -8.78 -5.75 -2.86
C GLY A 396 -10.02 -6.19 -2.09
N ASN A 397 -9.78 -6.71 -0.89
CA ASN A 397 -10.83 -7.10 0.04
C ASN A 397 -11.08 -5.97 1.05
N ASP A 398 -12.34 -5.57 1.20
CA ASP A 398 -12.85 -4.57 2.14
C ASP A 398 -12.20 -4.61 3.54
N SER A 399 -12.12 -5.79 4.17
CA SER A 399 -11.54 -5.90 5.51
C SER A 399 -10.02 -5.68 5.54
N THR A 400 -9.33 -6.08 4.47
CA THR A 400 -7.88 -5.89 4.34
C THR A 400 -7.58 -4.43 3.99
N ASN A 401 -8.42 -3.81 3.16
CA ASN A 401 -8.29 -2.42 2.73
C ASN A 401 -8.33 -1.45 3.92
N ILE A 402 -9.28 -1.62 4.84
CA ILE A 402 -9.38 -0.74 6.01
C ILE A 402 -8.19 -0.89 6.96
N ASP A 403 -7.71 -2.12 7.15
CA ASP A 403 -6.57 -2.43 8.01
C ASP A 403 -5.26 -1.89 7.41
N ALA A 404 -5.06 -2.03 6.10
CA ALA A 404 -3.92 -1.48 5.39
C ALA A 404 -3.95 0.06 5.36
N ALA A 405 -5.13 0.68 5.15
CA ALA A 405 -5.28 2.13 5.22
C ALA A 405 -5.01 2.65 6.64
N LEU A 406 -5.46 1.96 7.68
CA LEU A 406 -5.10 2.30 9.05
C LEU A 406 -3.60 2.21 9.31
N TYR A 407 -2.95 1.16 8.79
CA TYR A 407 -1.51 1.01 8.90
C TYR A 407 -0.76 2.16 8.21
N SER A 408 -1.22 2.59 7.03
CA SER A 408 -0.71 3.77 6.33
C SER A 408 -0.85 5.06 7.14
N ALA A 409 -1.99 5.25 7.82
CA ALA A 409 -2.25 6.42 8.65
C ALA A 409 -1.33 6.47 9.89
N LEU A 410 -1.00 5.32 10.47
CA LEU A 410 -0.06 5.22 11.59
C LEU A 410 1.38 5.49 11.13
N TRP A 411 1.81 4.91 10.00
CA TRP A 411 3.09 5.25 9.38
C TRP A 411 3.24 6.75 9.11
N ALA A 412 2.26 7.36 8.45
CA ALA A 412 2.25 8.80 8.19
C ALA A 412 2.31 9.59 9.50
N SER A 413 1.55 9.20 10.53
CA SER A 413 1.57 9.87 11.84
C SER A 413 2.97 9.82 12.48
N LEU A 414 3.65 8.68 12.44
CA LEU A 414 5.00 8.53 13.00
C LEU A 414 6.09 9.24 12.19
N LEU A 415 5.89 9.42 10.87
CA LEU A 415 6.89 10.02 9.99
C LEU A 415 6.74 11.52 9.79
N LEU A 416 5.51 12.04 9.90
CA LEU A 416 5.19 13.44 9.61
C LEU A 416 4.97 14.27 10.87
N THR A 417 4.83 13.62 12.03
CA THR A 417 4.76 14.29 13.33
C THR A 417 6.16 14.33 13.97
N PRO A 418 6.54 15.43 14.64
CA PRO A 418 7.71 15.46 15.50
C PRO A 418 7.67 14.35 16.56
N ALA A 419 8.80 13.69 16.81
CA ALA A 419 8.85 12.52 17.69
C ALA A 419 8.77 12.86 19.20
N ASP A 420 8.89 14.13 19.55
CA ASP A 420 8.65 14.69 20.88
C ASP A 420 7.18 15.09 21.11
N ALA A 421 6.33 15.03 20.08
CA ALA A 421 4.91 15.34 20.20
C ALA A 421 4.12 14.18 20.82
N PHE A 422 3.07 14.51 21.56
CA PHE A 422 2.17 13.53 22.18
C PHE A 422 1.47 12.64 21.13
N GLU A 423 1.09 13.21 19.99
CA GLU A 423 0.43 12.48 18.90
C GLU A 423 1.32 11.41 18.27
N TRP A 424 2.65 11.57 18.35
CA TRP A 424 3.59 10.55 17.91
C TRP A 424 3.56 9.34 18.86
N ASP A 425 3.55 9.60 20.17
CA ASP A 425 3.47 8.56 21.21
C ASP A 425 2.15 7.78 21.14
N GLU A 426 1.02 8.49 20.94
CA GLU A 426 -0.29 7.86 20.76
C GLU A 426 -0.35 6.95 19.52
N ALA A 427 0.46 7.21 18.50
CA ALA A 427 0.51 6.41 17.29
C ALA A 427 1.40 5.17 17.42
N LEU A 428 2.43 5.19 18.27
CA LEU A 428 3.47 4.16 18.30
C LEU A 428 2.97 2.79 18.78
N GLU A 429 2.26 2.71 19.90
CA GLU A 429 1.77 1.43 20.44
C GLU A 429 0.75 0.76 19.47
N PRO A 430 -0.27 1.47 18.96
CA PRO A 430 -1.16 0.92 17.93
C PRO A 430 -0.42 0.49 16.65
N PHE A 431 0.63 1.22 16.27
CA PHE A 431 1.48 0.88 15.14
C PHE A 431 2.21 -0.44 15.38
N LEU A 432 2.95 -0.57 16.48
CA LEU A 432 3.77 -1.74 16.78
C LEU A 432 2.93 -3.01 16.91
N ASN A 433 1.75 -2.92 17.54
CA ASN A 433 0.83 -4.04 17.65
C ASN A 433 0.33 -4.51 16.27
N ARG A 434 -0.05 -3.57 15.39
CA ARG A 434 -0.50 -3.90 14.02
C ARG A 434 0.63 -4.49 13.18
N PHE A 435 1.78 -3.84 13.19
CA PHE A 435 3.01 -4.28 12.53
C PHE A 435 3.35 -5.71 12.92
N ALA A 436 3.50 -6.00 14.21
CA ALA A 436 3.89 -7.32 14.68
C ALA A 436 2.86 -8.42 14.38
N LYS A 437 1.58 -8.05 14.29
CA LYS A 437 0.50 -9.01 14.04
C LYS A 437 0.33 -9.37 12.56
N SER A 438 0.50 -8.40 11.65
CA SER A 438 0.03 -8.56 10.26
C SER A 438 0.98 -8.07 9.18
N TRP A 439 2.05 -7.35 9.52
CA TRP A 439 3.01 -6.79 8.56
C TRP A 439 4.47 -6.95 9.04
N CYS A 440 4.82 -8.10 9.62
CA CYS A 440 6.16 -8.34 10.14
C CYS A 440 7.23 -8.30 9.03
N GLU A 441 6.85 -8.50 7.77
CA GLU A 441 7.70 -8.33 6.59
C GLU A 441 8.25 -6.91 6.42
N ASP A 442 7.63 -5.92 7.06
CA ASP A 442 8.10 -4.53 7.04
C ASP A 442 9.12 -4.23 8.16
N ALA A 443 9.66 -5.25 8.84
CA ALA A 443 10.61 -5.07 9.94
C ALA A 443 11.78 -4.16 9.54
N TRP A 444 12.34 -4.38 8.35
CA TRP A 444 13.42 -3.57 7.80
C TRP A 444 13.05 -2.08 7.61
N LEU A 445 11.77 -1.75 7.37
CA LEU A 445 11.30 -0.37 7.31
C LEU A 445 11.26 0.25 8.71
N VAL A 446 10.82 -0.50 9.72
CA VAL A 446 10.79 -0.05 11.11
C VAL A 446 12.22 0.23 11.59
N GLU A 447 13.15 -0.68 11.31
CA GLU A 447 14.57 -0.47 11.62
C GLU A 447 15.11 0.78 10.93
N LYS A 448 14.86 0.94 9.62
CA LYS A 448 15.41 2.04 8.84
C LYS A 448 14.83 3.41 9.21
N TYR A 449 13.53 3.51 9.46
CA TYR A 449 12.84 4.80 9.57
C TYR A 449 12.33 5.15 10.96
N ILE A 450 12.02 4.16 11.81
CA ILE A 450 11.49 4.39 13.15
C ILE A 450 12.61 4.40 14.19
N PHE A 451 13.58 3.48 14.14
CA PHE A 451 14.67 3.45 15.14
C PHE A 451 15.43 4.78 15.24
N PRO A 452 15.87 5.43 14.14
CA PRO A 452 16.62 6.69 14.24
C PRO A 452 15.80 7.83 14.85
N ARG A 453 14.47 7.77 14.77
CA ARG A 453 13.56 8.75 15.37
C ARG A 453 13.32 8.42 16.83
N TYR A 454 13.08 7.15 17.13
CA TYR A 454 12.92 6.66 18.49
C TYR A 454 14.15 6.95 19.34
N ASP A 455 15.35 6.59 18.88
CA ASP A 455 16.58 6.73 19.67
C ASP A 455 16.94 8.19 20.01
N ARG A 456 16.55 9.14 19.13
CA ARG A 456 16.77 10.58 19.40
C ARG A 456 15.97 11.09 20.59
N PHE A 457 14.83 10.47 20.92
CA PHE A 457 13.88 10.97 21.93
C PHE A 457 13.54 9.95 23.05
N GLY A 458 13.86 8.68 22.86
CA GLY A 458 13.64 7.56 23.79
C GLY A 458 14.21 7.77 25.20
N PRO A 459 15.41 8.37 25.38
CA PRO A 459 15.98 8.60 26.72
C PRO A 459 15.18 9.57 27.61
N PHE A 460 14.41 10.50 27.02
CA PHE A 460 13.47 11.34 27.78
C PHE A 460 12.20 10.55 28.15
N ARG A 461 11.75 9.63 27.29
CA ARG A 461 10.55 8.80 27.45
C ARG A 461 10.67 7.76 28.56
N GLU A 462 11.80 7.05 28.63
CA GLU A 462 12.10 6.06 29.68
C GLU A 462 12.14 6.66 31.10
N ARG A 463 12.39 7.98 31.22
CA ARG A 463 12.40 8.67 32.52
C ARG A 463 11.01 8.97 33.06
N PHE A 464 9.99 9.11 32.22
CA PHE A 464 8.63 9.45 32.65
C PHE A 464 7.66 8.25 32.68
N MET A 465 7.89 7.21 31.89
CA MET A 465 6.93 6.09 31.68
C MET A 465 7.35 4.75 32.35
N ARG A 466 8.31 4.77 33.29
CA ARG A 466 8.97 3.60 33.91
C ARG A 466 8.07 2.57 34.65
N ASN A 467 6.77 2.79 34.74
CA ASN A 467 5.87 2.05 35.65
C ASN A 467 4.85 1.13 34.97
N ASN A 468 4.98 0.78 33.68
CA ASN A 468 4.02 -0.15 33.05
C ASN A 468 4.69 -1.33 32.31
N PRO A 469 4.95 -2.47 32.98
CA PRO A 469 5.78 -3.59 32.47
C PRO A 469 5.10 -4.46 31.39
N ARG A 470 4.12 -3.95 30.62
CA ARG A 470 3.35 -4.73 29.63
C ARG A 470 3.04 -3.98 28.32
N ARG A 471 3.71 -2.86 28.01
CA ARG A 471 3.44 -2.11 26.78
C ARG A 471 4.29 -2.57 25.60
N TRP A 472 3.68 -2.60 24.41
CA TRP A 472 4.35 -2.69 23.12
C TRP A 472 4.85 -1.30 22.73
N ASP A 473 5.72 -0.71 23.53
CA ASP A 473 6.16 0.67 23.37
C ASP A 473 7.61 0.79 22.88
N ASN A 474 8.42 -0.27 22.98
CA ASN A 474 9.78 -0.30 22.48
C ASN A 474 9.85 -1.01 21.11
N PRO A 475 10.11 -0.28 20.01
CA PRO A 475 10.20 -0.90 18.68
C PRO A 475 11.36 -1.91 18.57
N ARG A 476 12.44 -1.75 19.34
CA ARG A 476 13.59 -2.68 19.30
C ARG A 476 13.27 -4.03 19.92
N GLU A 477 12.56 -4.05 21.04
CA GLU A 477 12.12 -5.29 21.69
C GLU A 477 11.13 -6.04 20.80
N VAL A 478 10.20 -5.31 20.19
CA VAL A 478 9.23 -5.88 19.24
C VAL A 478 9.93 -6.50 18.04
N LEU A 479 10.89 -5.80 17.44
CA LEU A 479 11.66 -6.34 16.30
C LEU A 479 12.52 -7.53 16.72
N GLY A 480 13.21 -7.45 17.87
CA GLY A 480 14.00 -8.57 18.38
C GLY A 480 13.17 -9.84 18.56
N LEU A 481 11.94 -9.72 19.08
CA LEU A 481 11.02 -10.86 19.17
C LEU A 481 10.60 -11.40 17.80
N ILE A 482 10.38 -10.52 16.81
CA ILE A 482 10.02 -10.92 15.46
C ILE A 482 11.18 -11.65 14.77
N ASP A 483 12.40 -11.12 14.89
CA ASP A 483 13.61 -11.71 14.32
C ASP A 483 13.90 -13.08 14.96
N GLU A 484 13.79 -13.18 16.29
CA GLU A 484 13.91 -14.46 17.00
C GLU A 484 12.87 -15.49 16.53
N LEU A 485 11.64 -15.06 16.24
CA LEU A 485 10.58 -15.92 15.75
C LEU A 485 10.76 -16.31 14.27
N ASP A 486 11.33 -15.44 13.44
CA ASP A 486 11.63 -15.72 12.03
C ASP A 486 12.76 -16.75 11.90
N GLU A 487 13.76 -16.72 12.78
CA GLU A 487 14.86 -17.69 12.79
C GLU A 487 14.47 -19.03 13.47
N LEU A 488 13.34 -19.08 14.17
CA LEU A 488 12.93 -20.28 14.90
C LEU A 488 12.28 -21.31 13.97
N ALA A 489 12.93 -22.48 13.86
CA ALA A 489 12.36 -23.65 13.20
C ALA A 489 10.99 -24.02 13.81
N PRO A 490 9.96 -24.29 12.99
CA PRO A 490 8.65 -24.65 13.51
C PRO A 490 8.71 -25.95 14.32
N PRO A 491 7.91 -26.09 15.39
CA PRO A 491 7.81 -27.35 16.10
C PRO A 491 7.18 -28.42 15.20
N VAL A 492 7.84 -29.57 15.07
CA VAL A 492 7.34 -30.67 14.23
C VAL A 492 6.21 -31.42 14.94
N LEU A 493 5.05 -31.48 14.31
CA LEU A 493 3.85 -32.16 14.79
C LEU A 493 3.52 -33.36 13.89
N ARG A 494 3.84 -34.57 14.39
CA ARG A 494 3.61 -35.84 13.66
C ARG A 494 2.30 -36.49 14.01
N ARG A 495 1.58 -37.08 13.05
CA ARG A 495 0.34 -37.84 13.27
C ARG A 495 0.55 -39.08 14.14
N ASN A 496 1.65 -39.79 13.92
CA ASN A 496 1.95 -41.10 14.52
C ASN A 496 2.73 -41.03 15.85
N GLY A 497 2.62 -39.93 16.60
CA GLY A 497 3.26 -39.81 17.93
C GLY A 497 2.58 -40.66 19.01
N GLU A 498 3.16 -40.71 20.22
CA GLU A 498 2.57 -41.31 21.41
C GLU A 498 1.32 -40.52 21.88
N ARG A 499 0.22 -40.62 21.13
CA ARG A 499 -1.02 -39.87 21.37
C ARG A 499 -2.09 -40.71 22.03
N LYS A 500 -2.89 -40.06 22.87
CA LYS A 500 -4.11 -40.65 23.46
C LYS A 500 -5.32 -40.59 22.52
N GLN A 501 -5.32 -39.71 21.53
CA GLN A 501 -6.42 -39.53 20.58
C GLN A 501 -5.91 -39.39 19.13
N PRO A 502 -6.64 -39.97 18.15
CA PRO A 502 -6.31 -39.81 16.73
C PRO A 502 -6.66 -38.40 16.24
N VAL A 503 -5.85 -37.87 15.32
CA VAL A 503 -6.16 -36.62 14.60
C VAL A 503 -6.97 -36.98 13.35
N LEU A 504 -8.27 -36.66 13.34
CA LEU A 504 -9.20 -37.09 12.29
C LEU A 504 -9.02 -36.36 10.96
N TYR A 505 -8.79 -35.04 10.99
CA TYR A 505 -8.75 -34.22 9.78
C TYR A 505 -7.34 -33.82 9.39
N LYS A 506 -7.06 -33.75 8.09
CA LYS A 506 -5.77 -33.39 7.49
C LYS A 506 -5.67 -31.91 7.15
N ILE A 507 -4.43 -31.41 7.15
CA ILE A 507 -4.13 -30.08 6.63
C ILE A 507 -4.60 -30.02 5.17
N GLY A 508 -5.25 -28.91 4.81
CA GLY A 508 -5.78 -28.64 3.48
C GLY A 508 -7.18 -29.18 3.22
N GLN A 509 -7.75 -30.02 4.09
CA GLN A 509 -9.14 -30.45 3.93
C GLN A 509 -10.09 -29.26 4.09
N VAL A 510 -11.02 -29.12 3.13
CA VAL A 510 -12.04 -28.09 3.13
C VAL A 510 -13.28 -28.59 3.86
N PHE A 511 -13.86 -27.73 4.68
CA PHE A 511 -15.03 -28.08 5.47
C PHE A 511 -16.02 -26.93 5.57
N LYS A 512 -17.27 -27.29 5.85
CA LYS A 512 -18.35 -26.40 6.29
C LYS A 512 -18.52 -26.53 7.78
N HIS A 513 -18.56 -25.41 8.50
CA HIS A 513 -18.79 -25.39 9.92
C HIS A 513 -20.21 -25.89 10.23
N ARG A 514 -20.36 -26.88 11.13
CA ARG A 514 -21.65 -27.52 11.43
C ARG A 514 -22.73 -26.55 11.91
N ARG A 515 -22.39 -25.70 12.90
CA ARG A 515 -23.31 -24.73 13.50
C ARG A 515 -23.54 -23.47 12.65
N TYR A 516 -22.46 -22.80 12.26
CA TYR A 516 -22.51 -21.48 11.61
C TYR A 516 -22.50 -21.52 10.09
N GLY A 517 -22.22 -22.67 9.46
CA GLY A 517 -22.31 -22.84 8.01
C GLY A 517 -21.23 -22.17 7.16
N TRP A 518 -20.28 -21.43 7.75
CA TRP A 518 -19.15 -20.85 7.01
C TRP A 518 -18.17 -21.92 6.53
N ILE A 519 -17.44 -21.63 5.46
CA ILE A 519 -16.49 -22.55 4.82
C ILE A 519 -15.05 -22.14 5.15
N GLY A 520 -14.20 -23.13 5.44
CA GLY A 520 -12.77 -22.92 5.67
C GLY A 520 -11.94 -24.13 5.33
N ALA A 521 -10.62 -23.97 5.33
CA ALA A 521 -9.64 -25.03 5.10
C ALA A 521 -8.72 -25.20 6.31
N VAL A 522 -8.48 -26.44 6.74
CA VAL A 522 -7.64 -26.75 7.91
C VAL A 522 -6.17 -26.38 7.63
N ASN A 523 -5.59 -25.50 8.45
CA ASN A 523 -4.19 -25.02 8.32
C ASN A 523 -3.32 -25.28 9.56
N GLY A 524 -3.82 -26.09 10.49
CA GLY A 524 -3.09 -26.54 11.67
C GLY A 524 -3.97 -27.38 12.58
N TRP A 525 -3.33 -28.12 13.49
CA TRP A 525 -4.02 -28.86 14.56
C TRP A 525 -3.11 -29.02 15.79
N THR A 526 -3.73 -29.34 16.93
CA THR A 526 -3.06 -29.72 18.18
C THR A 526 -3.92 -30.69 18.99
N ASP A 527 -3.28 -31.64 19.64
CA ASP A 527 -3.88 -32.60 20.60
C ASP A 527 -3.72 -32.15 22.06
N GLN A 528 -2.97 -31.07 22.32
CA GLN A 528 -2.67 -30.55 23.66
C GLN A 528 -3.54 -29.33 24.04
N GLY A 529 -4.75 -29.25 23.50
CA GLY A 529 -5.66 -28.12 23.68
C GLY A 529 -5.14 -26.82 23.04
N THR A 530 -5.87 -25.73 23.22
CA THR A 530 -5.61 -24.46 22.50
C THR A 530 -4.25 -23.81 22.80
N ARG A 531 -3.58 -24.17 23.91
CA ARG A 531 -2.29 -23.58 24.32
C ARG A 531 -1.12 -23.85 23.36
N ARG A 532 -1.21 -24.92 22.57
CA ARG A 532 -0.16 -25.35 21.63
C ARG A 532 -0.52 -25.08 20.17
N LEU A 533 -1.61 -24.36 19.92
CA LEU A 533 -1.96 -23.94 18.59
C LEU A 533 -0.90 -22.98 18.02
N PRO A 534 -0.64 -23.04 16.70
CA PRO A 534 0.24 -22.08 16.06
C PRO A 534 -0.22 -20.64 16.34
N MET A 535 0.72 -19.76 16.65
CA MET A 535 0.44 -18.34 16.90
C MET A 535 0.66 -17.50 15.62
N PRO A 536 -0.06 -16.37 15.45
CA PRO A 536 -1.24 -15.98 16.23
C PRO A 536 -2.47 -16.81 15.84
N HIS A 537 -3.36 -17.12 16.79
CA HIS A 537 -4.67 -17.73 16.53
C HIS A 537 -5.76 -17.05 17.35
N THR A 538 -7.00 -17.12 16.86
CA THR A 538 -8.16 -16.54 17.55
C THR A 538 -9.11 -17.65 17.98
N VAL A 539 -9.37 -17.73 19.29
CA VAL A 539 -10.31 -18.68 19.89
C VAL A 539 -11.64 -17.97 20.09
N ALA A 540 -12.71 -18.45 19.46
CA ALA A 540 -14.05 -17.98 19.78
C ALA A 540 -14.46 -18.54 21.16
N ILE A 541 -15.13 -17.72 21.98
CA ILE A 541 -15.55 -18.13 23.33
C ILE A 541 -16.49 -19.35 23.24
N ASP A 542 -17.41 -19.36 22.27
CA ASP A 542 -18.33 -20.45 21.99
C ASP A 542 -17.64 -21.77 21.57
N GLU A 543 -16.44 -21.71 20.98
CA GLU A 543 -15.63 -22.91 20.66
C GLU A 543 -14.96 -23.52 21.89
N THR A 544 -15.04 -22.84 23.05
CA THR A 544 -14.50 -23.29 24.33
C THR A 544 -15.55 -23.61 25.38
N LEU A 545 -16.83 -23.30 25.10
CA LEU A 545 -17.95 -23.60 25.96
C LEU A 545 -18.58 -24.91 25.47
N ASP A 546 -18.50 -25.97 26.27
CA ASP A 546 -19.28 -27.18 26.02
C ASP A 546 -20.78 -26.80 26.13
N ASP A 547 -21.59 -27.16 25.13
CA ASP A 547 -23.07 -27.08 25.17
C ASP A 547 -23.69 -27.97 26.29
N ASN A 548 -22.87 -28.56 27.18
CA ASN A 548 -23.27 -29.50 28.23
C ASN A 548 -22.71 -29.18 29.63
N SER A 549 -22.18 -27.99 29.89
CA SER A 549 -21.82 -27.60 31.27
C SER A 549 -22.77 -26.53 31.80
N ASP A 550 -23.65 -26.95 32.70
CA ASP A 550 -24.39 -26.07 33.59
C ASP A 550 -23.45 -25.00 34.18
N THR A 551 -23.94 -23.77 34.13
CA THR A 551 -23.58 -22.60 34.95
C THR A 551 -22.48 -22.80 36.01
N GLU A 552 -21.32 -22.18 35.79
CA GLU A 552 -20.55 -21.33 36.73
C GLU A 552 -19.05 -21.29 36.35
N LEU A 553 -18.53 -20.09 36.05
CA LEU A 553 -17.10 -19.76 36.15
C LEU A 553 -16.74 -19.57 37.63
N PRO A 554 -15.47 -19.66 38.09
CA PRO A 554 -14.21 -19.89 37.38
C PRO A 554 -13.34 -21.02 38.00
N ASN A 555 -12.29 -21.42 37.27
CA ASN A 555 -11.17 -22.24 37.78
C ASN A 555 -11.50 -23.62 38.36
N LEU A 556 -11.89 -24.61 37.55
CA LEU A 556 -11.53 -26.03 37.76
C LEU A 556 -11.94 -26.87 36.54
N VAL A 557 -10.95 -27.55 35.94
CA VAL A 557 -11.09 -28.69 35.01
C VAL A 557 -11.85 -28.45 33.68
N ARG A 558 -11.20 -27.79 32.71
CA ARG A 558 -11.58 -27.93 31.28
C ARG A 558 -11.14 -29.30 30.75
N PRO A 559 -11.86 -29.95 29.81
CA PRO A 559 -11.59 -31.33 29.42
C PRO A 559 -10.16 -31.47 28.87
N ARG A 560 -9.32 -32.26 29.55
CA ARG A 560 -8.02 -32.70 29.04
C ARG A 560 -8.28 -33.76 27.96
N ASN A 561 -7.71 -33.57 26.78
CA ASN A 561 -7.74 -34.44 25.59
C ASN A 561 -8.94 -34.17 24.65
N ARG A 562 -8.94 -33.05 23.93
CA ARG A 562 -9.69 -32.90 22.66
C ARG A 562 -8.76 -32.26 21.62
N THR A 563 -8.80 -32.75 20.40
CA THR A 563 -8.06 -32.18 19.27
C THR A 563 -8.74 -30.90 18.79
N PHE A 564 -7.96 -29.83 18.64
CA PHE A 564 -8.42 -28.58 18.04
C PHE A 564 -7.71 -28.35 16.71
N TYR A 565 -8.43 -27.76 15.77
CA TYR A 565 -7.92 -27.42 14.46
C TYR A 565 -7.85 -25.89 14.33
N THR A 566 -6.86 -25.39 13.60
CA THR A 566 -6.91 -24.04 13.04
C THR A 566 -7.31 -24.12 11.59
N CYS A 567 -8.03 -23.11 11.12
CA CYS A 567 -8.44 -23.00 9.74
C CYS A 567 -8.28 -21.58 9.21
N VAL A 568 -8.10 -21.49 7.89
CA VAL A 568 -8.23 -20.26 7.13
C VAL A 568 -9.66 -20.15 6.60
N ARG A 569 -10.21 -18.93 6.60
CA ARG A 569 -11.55 -18.60 6.11
C ARG A 569 -11.47 -17.46 5.10
N THR A 570 -12.56 -17.26 4.37
CA THR A 570 -12.70 -16.11 3.43
C THR A 570 -12.57 -14.76 4.14
N SER A 571 -13.04 -14.66 5.39
CA SER A 571 -12.99 -13.44 6.19
C SER A 571 -12.56 -13.71 7.64
N GLY A 572 -11.89 -12.71 8.22
CA GLY A 572 -11.42 -12.74 9.60
C GLY A 572 -9.97 -13.21 9.76
N PRO A 573 -9.57 -13.64 10.98
CA PRO A 573 -8.18 -13.91 11.29
C PRO A 573 -7.64 -15.12 10.53
N GLU A 574 -6.35 -15.08 10.20
CA GLU A 574 -5.66 -16.11 9.40
C GLU A 574 -5.73 -17.53 10.00
N ARG A 575 -5.79 -17.62 11.33
CA ARG A 575 -5.94 -18.87 12.06
C ARG A 575 -7.12 -18.76 13.02
N HIS A 576 -8.27 -19.24 12.57
CA HIS A 576 -9.46 -19.39 13.41
C HIS A 576 -9.51 -20.80 14.00
N VAL A 577 -9.77 -20.89 15.30
CA VAL A 577 -9.85 -22.19 15.99
C VAL A 577 -11.23 -22.80 15.81
N VAL A 578 -11.27 -24.10 15.53
CA VAL A 578 -12.50 -24.88 15.41
C VAL A 578 -12.33 -26.22 16.13
N ALA A 579 -13.37 -26.61 16.89
CA ALA A 579 -13.43 -27.92 17.52
C ALA A 579 -13.64 -29.04 16.49
N GLU A 580 -13.10 -30.24 16.77
CA GLU A 580 -13.21 -31.41 15.89
C GLU A 580 -14.66 -31.73 15.50
N ASP A 581 -15.58 -31.64 16.47
CA ASP A 581 -17.00 -31.93 16.26
C ASP A 581 -17.69 -30.91 15.36
N ASN A 582 -17.12 -29.74 15.09
CA ASN A 582 -17.76 -28.71 14.26
C ASN A 582 -17.37 -28.81 12.78
N ILE A 583 -16.50 -29.74 12.40
CA ILE A 583 -16.01 -29.91 11.03
C ILE A 583 -16.94 -30.87 10.26
N VAL A 584 -17.40 -30.44 9.08
CA VAL A 584 -18.11 -31.28 8.09
C VAL A 584 -17.41 -31.14 6.75
N LEU A 585 -16.74 -32.20 6.29
CA LEU A 585 -15.93 -32.15 5.07
C LEU A 585 -16.77 -31.86 3.83
N ILE A 586 -16.28 -30.94 3.00
CA ILE A 586 -16.80 -30.69 1.65
C ILE A 586 -16.09 -31.65 0.70
N ARG A 587 -16.85 -32.28 -0.19
CA ARG A 587 -16.33 -33.23 -1.19
C ARG A 587 -16.50 -32.74 -2.63
N ASP A 588 -17.36 -31.74 -2.84
CA ASP A 588 -17.59 -31.13 -4.14
C ASP A 588 -16.75 -29.84 -4.26
N PRO A 589 -15.76 -29.80 -5.17
CA PRO A 589 -14.98 -28.60 -5.45
C PRO A 589 -15.82 -27.36 -5.79
N SER A 590 -17.01 -27.55 -6.38
CA SER A 590 -17.88 -26.43 -6.78
C SER A 590 -18.48 -25.67 -5.59
N GLU A 591 -18.53 -26.30 -4.41
CA GLU A 591 -18.95 -25.66 -3.16
C GLU A 591 -17.86 -24.79 -2.53
N VAL A 592 -16.60 -24.91 -2.98
CA VAL A 592 -15.47 -24.17 -2.41
C VAL A 592 -15.48 -22.73 -2.95
N PRO A 593 -15.65 -21.72 -2.09
CA PRO A 593 -15.74 -20.34 -2.55
C PRO A 593 -14.38 -19.85 -3.08
N LYS A 594 -14.37 -19.28 -4.30
CA LYS A 594 -13.15 -18.72 -4.93
C LYS A 594 -12.45 -17.69 -4.06
N SER A 595 -13.20 -16.95 -3.24
CA SER A 595 -12.68 -15.96 -2.30
C SER A 595 -11.79 -16.54 -1.19
N LEU A 596 -11.78 -17.86 -0.98
CA LEU A 596 -10.88 -18.53 -0.04
C LEU A 596 -9.45 -18.67 -0.60
N PHE A 597 -9.31 -18.78 -1.92
CA PHE A 597 -8.05 -19.13 -2.59
C PHE A 597 -6.91 -18.13 -2.37
N PRO A 598 -7.15 -16.80 -2.40
CA PRO A 598 -6.07 -15.83 -2.16
C PRO A 598 -5.41 -16.02 -0.79
N GLN A 599 -6.20 -16.15 0.28
CA GLN A 599 -5.67 -16.33 1.64
C GLN A 599 -5.13 -17.75 1.88
N ALA A 600 -5.66 -18.74 1.17
CA ALA A 600 -5.20 -20.12 1.22
C ALA A 600 -3.72 -20.24 0.78
N GLY A 601 -3.27 -19.42 -0.17
CA GLY A 601 -1.88 -19.41 -0.64
C GLY A 601 -0.83 -19.22 0.46
N LYS A 602 -1.18 -18.57 1.57
CA LYS A 602 -0.28 -18.47 2.74
C LYS A 602 0.15 -19.83 3.30
N PHE A 603 -0.72 -20.84 3.20
CA PHE A 603 -0.53 -22.14 3.84
C PHE A 603 -0.42 -23.30 2.85
N PHE A 604 -0.82 -23.11 1.59
CA PHE A 604 -1.01 -24.18 0.62
C PHE A 604 -0.41 -23.87 -0.74
N LYS A 605 0.10 -24.90 -1.42
CA LYS A 605 0.75 -24.81 -2.74
C LYS A 605 -0.26 -24.66 -3.88
N ARG A 606 -1.25 -25.54 -3.90
CA ARG A 606 -2.30 -25.63 -4.91
C ARG A 606 -3.58 -26.24 -4.34
N PHE A 607 -4.67 -26.18 -5.10
CA PHE A 607 -5.90 -26.89 -4.80
C PHE A 607 -6.02 -28.15 -5.67
N ASP A 608 -6.35 -29.28 -5.05
CA ASP A 608 -6.61 -30.54 -5.74
C ASP A 608 -8.13 -30.77 -5.83
N ALA A 609 -8.66 -30.68 -7.05
CA ALA A 609 -10.08 -30.85 -7.30
C ALA A 609 -10.53 -32.32 -7.21
N GLU A 610 -9.63 -33.30 -7.38
CA GLU A 610 -10.00 -34.72 -7.30
C GLU A 610 -10.28 -35.13 -5.85
N THR A 611 -9.48 -34.62 -4.91
CA THR A 611 -9.63 -34.89 -3.48
C THR A 611 -10.38 -33.80 -2.72
N CYS A 612 -10.75 -32.71 -3.41
CA CYS A 612 -11.38 -31.51 -2.83
C CYS A 612 -10.59 -30.97 -1.62
N SER A 613 -9.28 -30.87 -1.75
CA SER A 613 -8.37 -30.43 -0.68
C SER A 613 -7.23 -29.58 -1.20
N PHE A 614 -6.75 -28.66 -0.37
CA PHE A 614 -5.52 -27.94 -0.62
C PHE A 614 -4.29 -28.81 -0.30
N VAL A 615 -3.22 -28.65 -1.09
CA VAL A 615 -1.94 -29.32 -0.86
C VAL A 615 -1.11 -28.48 0.12
N SER A 616 -0.68 -29.09 1.23
CA SER A 616 0.09 -28.43 2.30
C SER A 616 1.38 -27.78 1.81
N ASN A 617 1.62 -26.52 2.21
CA ASN A 617 2.92 -25.85 2.09
C ASN A 617 3.60 -25.63 3.45
N ILE A 618 3.07 -26.25 4.52
CA ILE A 618 3.57 -26.11 5.91
C ILE A 618 4.16 -27.41 6.42
N THR A 619 4.81 -28.16 5.53
CA THR A 619 5.37 -29.51 5.79
C THR A 619 6.48 -29.51 6.83
N GLU A 620 7.17 -28.37 7.05
CA GLU A 620 8.15 -28.24 8.14
C GLU A 620 7.49 -28.41 9.52
N GLN A 621 6.26 -27.91 9.68
CA GLN A 621 5.50 -28.01 10.92
C GLN A 621 4.66 -29.29 10.96
N TYR A 622 4.05 -29.68 9.84
CA TYR A 622 3.15 -30.82 9.71
C TYR A 622 3.62 -31.75 8.58
N PRO A 623 4.67 -32.58 8.78
CA PRO A 623 5.29 -33.36 7.70
C PRO A 623 4.48 -34.58 7.25
N ASP A 624 3.49 -35.02 8.04
CA ASP A 624 2.67 -36.20 7.76
C ASP A 624 1.34 -35.84 7.06
N ASP A 625 1.14 -34.55 6.77
CA ASP A 625 -0.03 -33.95 6.12
C ASP A 625 0.37 -33.27 4.81
#